data_AF-A0A2D5MVS0-F1
#
_entry.id   AF-A0A2D5MVS0-F1
#
_cell.length_a   1.000
_cell.length_b   1.000
_cell.length_c   1.000
_cell.angle_alpha   90.00
_cell.angle_beta   90.00
_cell.angle_gamma   90.00
#
_symmetry.space_group_name_H-M   'P 1'
#
loop_
_entity.id
_entity.type
_entity.pdbx_description
1 polymer ?
#
loop_
_entity_poly.entity_id
_entity_poly.type
_entity_poly.pdbx_seq_one_letter_code
_entity_poly.pdbx_strand_id
1 'polypeptide(L)'
;MKSKYGPRYYKPDFMDMKDHWAVGTQWPVEGSRGNNYTVEWTSKGFTCDCMGMTMHGKCKHTRAIAERWQQACDPNFALGA
;
A
#
# COMPACT_ATOMS: atom_id res chain seq x y z
N MET A 1 -9.25 -15.40 17.00
CA MET A 1 -7.97 -16.02 16.54
C MET A 1 -7.04 -14.91 16.07
N LYS A 2 -5.98 -14.60 16.82
CA LYS A 2 -4.92 -13.70 16.35
C LYS A 2 -3.99 -14.54 15.46
N SER A 3 -3.82 -14.17 14.20
CA SER A 3 -2.84 -14.85 13.34
C SER A 3 -1.48 -14.83 14.03
N LYS A 4 -0.79 -15.99 14.06
CA LYS A 4 0.56 -16.14 14.61
C LYS A 4 1.55 -15.13 14.01
N TYR A 5 1.21 -14.57 12.85
CA TYR A 5 1.93 -13.53 12.15
C TYR A 5 1.15 -12.22 12.28
N GLY A 6 1.78 -11.21 12.87
CA GLY A 6 1.21 -9.86 12.99
C GLY A 6 0.92 -9.24 11.61
N PRO A 7 0.17 -8.12 11.59
CA PRO A 7 -0.15 -7.42 10.34
C PRO A 7 1.12 -7.12 9.54
N ARG A 8 1.07 -7.43 8.25
CA ARG A 8 2.17 -7.18 7.31
C ARG A 8 2.02 -5.78 6.73
N TYR A 9 3.17 -5.14 6.51
CA TYR A 9 3.27 -3.78 6.01
C TYR A 9 4.23 -3.74 4.85
N TYR A 10 3.82 -3.07 3.76
CA TYR A 10 4.67 -2.73 2.65
C TYR A 10 5.24 -1.33 2.86
N LYS A 11 6.56 -1.23 3.00
CA LYS A 11 7.27 0.05 3.13
C LYS A 11 7.97 0.37 1.81
N PRO A 12 7.57 1.42 1.09
CA PRO A 12 8.34 1.92 -0.03
C PRO A 12 9.61 2.64 0.45
N ASP A 13 10.69 2.57 -0.34
CA ASP A 13 11.97 3.21 -0.01
C ASP A 13 12.03 4.70 -0.41
N PHE A 14 11.11 5.16 -1.27
CA PHE A 14 11.16 6.52 -1.84
C PHE A 14 10.53 7.61 -0.96
N MET A 15 9.95 7.26 0.20
CA MET A 15 9.24 8.21 1.08
C MET A 15 9.16 7.74 2.54
N ASP A 16 9.23 8.68 3.47
CA ASP A 16 9.07 8.41 4.90
C ASP A 16 7.60 8.34 5.30
N MET A 17 7.11 7.12 5.56
CA MET A 17 5.69 6.91 5.92
C MET A 17 5.33 7.30 7.35
N LYS A 18 6.30 7.43 8.26
CA LYS A 18 6.05 7.66 9.69
C LYS A 18 5.57 9.08 9.97
N ASP A 19 6.15 10.06 9.30
CA ASP A 19 5.92 11.50 9.50
C ASP A 19 5.15 12.13 8.34
N HIS A 20 4.46 11.31 7.53
CA HIS A 20 3.68 11.79 6.40
C HIS A 20 2.27 12.20 6.83
N TRP A 21 1.79 13.34 6.31
CA TRP A 21 0.43 13.86 6.57
C TRP A 21 -0.69 12.91 6.13
N ALA A 22 -0.39 11.99 5.20
CA ALA A 22 -1.36 11.05 4.64
C ALA A 22 -1.54 9.76 5.48
N VAL A 23 -0.86 9.63 6.63
CA VAL A 23 -1.08 8.51 7.56
C VAL A 23 -2.53 8.48 8.04
N GLY A 24 -3.17 7.31 7.96
CA GLY A 24 -4.59 7.11 8.26
C GLY A 24 -5.50 7.15 7.04
N THR A 25 -4.97 7.48 5.86
CA THR A 25 -5.76 7.47 4.62
C THR A 25 -6.06 6.04 4.18
N GLN A 26 -7.30 5.78 3.75
CA GLN A 26 -7.75 4.49 3.24
C GLN A 26 -8.25 4.64 1.80
N TRP A 27 -7.83 3.73 0.93
CA TRP A 27 -8.28 3.66 -0.46
C TRP A 27 -9.05 2.36 -0.71
N PRO A 28 -10.31 2.43 -1.16
CA PRO A 28 -10.98 1.27 -1.72
C PRO A 28 -10.36 0.95 -3.08
N VAL A 29 -9.89 -0.27 -3.24
CA VAL A 29 -9.29 -0.81 -4.46
C VAL A 29 -10.09 -2.00 -4.92
N GLU A 30 -10.63 -1.92 -6.13
CA GLU A 30 -11.31 -3.05 -6.75
C GLU A 30 -10.28 -4.10 -7.19
N GLY A 31 -10.46 -5.32 -6.70
CA GLY A 31 -9.71 -6.48 -7.11
C GLY A 31 -10.22 -7.05 -8.43
N SER A 32 -9.35 -7.77 -9.13
CA SER A 32 -9.61 -8.40 -10.45
C SER A 32 -10.84 -9.34 -10.55
N ARG A 33 -11.51 -9.65 -9.43
CA ARG A 33 -12.71 -10.51 -9.37
C ARG A 33 -13.96 -9.74 -8.89
N GLY A 34 -13.92 -8.41 -8.87
CA GLY A 34 -15.01 -7.57 -8.36
C GLY A 34 -15.07 -7.46 -6.83
N ASN A 35 -14.03 -7.93 -6.12
CA ASN A 35 -13.94 -7.79 -4.67
C ASN A 35 -13.34 -6.43 -4.32
N ASN A 36 -13.96 -5.69 -3.41
CA ASN A 36 -13.39 -4.46 -2.88
C ASN A 36 -12.42 -4.78 -1.74
N TYR A 37 -11.19 -4.28 -1.86
CA TYR A 37 -10.15 -4.38 -0.85
C TYR A 37 -9.79 -2.98 -0.36
N THR A 38 -9.55 -2.84 0.93
CA THR A 38 -9.13 -1.56 1.50
C THR A 38 -7.63 -1.55 1.69
N VAL A 39 -6.95 -0.59 1.06
CA VAL A 39 -5.55 -0.28 1.32
C VAL A 39 -5.48 0.86 2.31
N GLU A 40 -4.82 0.65 3.45
CA GLU A 40 -4.64 1.67 4.47
C GLU A 40 -3.17 2.12 4.53
N TRP A 41 -2.98 3.43 4.64
CA TRP A 41 -1.71 4.03 5.00
C TRP A 41 -1.53 4.02 6.52
N THR A 42 -0.56 3.26 7.01
CA THR A 42 -0.17 3.31 8.41
C THR A 42 1.19 3.99 8.56
N SER A 43 1.50 4.47 9.77
CA SER A 43 2.84 5.01 10.09
C SER A 43 3.97 3.99 9.91
N LYS A 44 3.63 2.70 9.84
CA LYS A 44 4.58 1.60 9.60
C LYS A 44 4.66 1.16 8.15
N GLY A 45 3.79 1.61 7.26
CA GLY A 45 3.70 1.05 5.92
C GLY A 45 2.29 1.02 5.36
N PHE A 46 2.16 0.67 4.09
CA PHE A 46 0.87 0.31 3.49
C PHE A 46 0.43 -1.07 3.96
N THR A 47 -0.83 -1.19 4.34
CA THR A 47 -1.46 -2.48 4.63
C THR A 47 -2.69 -2.67 3.74
N CYS A 48 -3.07 -3.92 3.51
CA CYS A 48 -4.22 -4.26 2.69
C CYS A 48 -4.89 -5.51 3.28
N ASP A 49 -6.22 -5.49 3.28
CA ASP A 49 -7.06 -6.61 3.74
C ASP A 49 -7.09 -7.81 2.79
N CYS A 50 -6.46 -7.72 1.62
CA CYS A 50 -6.43 -8.82 0.68
C CYS A 50 -5.62 -10.02 1.18
N MET A 51 -5.99 -11.20 0.70
CA MET A 51 -5.30 -12.46 1.03
C MET A 51 -3.81 -12.43 0.65
N GLY A 52 -3.44 -11.72 -0.42
CA GLY A 52 -2.03 -11.60 -0.85
C GLY A 52 -1.17 -10.91 0.20
N MET A 53 -1.67 -9.84 0.82
CA MET A 53 -0.96 -9.15 1.90
C MET A 53 -0.92 -10.02 3.17
N THR A 54 -2.03 -10.67 3.52
CA THR A 54 -2.11 -11.53 4.70
C THR A 54 -1.15 -12.73 4.62
N MET A 55 -1.05 -13.37 3.44
CA MET A 55 -0.26 -14.59 3.24
C MET A 55 1.19 -14.31 2.87
N HIS A 56 1.46 -13.34 2.00
CA HIS A 56 2.79 -13.10 1.43
C HIS A 56 3.44 -11.78 1.90
N GLY A 57 2.70 -10.91 2.59
CA GLY A 57 3.18 -9.59 2.98
C GLY A 57 3.40 -8.62 1.82
N LYS A 58 2.96 -8.98 0.61
CA LYS A 58 3.02 -8.16 -0.59
C LYS A 58 1.78 -8.42 -1.45
N CYS A 59 1.17 -7.37 -1.97
CA CYS A 59 0.07 -7.50 -2.92
C CYS A 59 0.16 -6.45 -4.02
N LYS A 60 -0.53 -6.71 -5.13
CA LYS A 60 -0.62 -5.77 -6.25
C LYS A 60 -1.33 -4.47 -5.88
N HIS A 61 -2.24 -4.50 -4.90
CA HIS A 61 -3.03 -3.33 -4.51
C HIS A 61 -2.16 -2.29 -3.79
N THR A 62 -1.38 -2.70 -2.77
CA THR A 62 -0.45 -1.78 -2.10
C THR A 62 0.64 -1.30 -3.03
N ARG A 63 1.11 -2.16 -3.95
CA ARG A 63 2.10 -1.77 -4.95
C ARG A 63 1.56 -0.71 -5.91
N ALA A 64 0.34 -0.88 -6.43
CA ALA A 64 -0.27 0.10 -7.31
C ALA A 64 -0.48 1.46 -6.61
N ILE A 65 -0.87 1.46 -5.33
CA ILE A 65 -0.95 2.70 -4.54
C ILE A 65 0.43 3.31 -4.35
N ALA A 66 1.45 2.52 -4.00
CA ALA A 66 2.81 3.01 -3.85
C ALA A 66 3.35 3.60 -5.16
N GLU A 67 3.11 2.97 -6.32
CA GLU A 67 3.52 3.49 -7.63
C GLU A 67 2.83 4.84 -7.95
N ARG A 68 1.55 5.00 -7.60
CA ARG A 68 0.85 6.29 -7.73
C ARG A 68 1.45 7.37 -6.84
N TRP A 69 1.84 7.02 -5.62
CA TRP A 69 2.53 7.94 -4.72
C TRP A 69 3.92 8.29 -5.20
N GLN A 70 4.65 7.32 -5.75
CA GLN A 70 5.96 7.56 -6.37
C GLN A 70 5.83 8.57 -7.52
N GLN A 71 4.81 8.41 -8.38
CA GLN A 71 4.50 9.37 -9.45
C GLN A 71 4.12 10.76 -8.93
N ALA A 72 3.37 10.83 -7.82
CA ALA A 72 2.96 12.10 -7.25
C ALA A 72 4.10 12.84 -6.53
N CYS A 73 5.03 12.09 -5.92
CA CYS A 73 6.18 12.64 -5.19
C CYS A 73 7.38 12.94 -6.09
N ASP A 74 7.54 12.21 -7.21
CA ASP A 74 8.58 12.46 -8.21
C ASP A 74 7.95 12.95 -9.53
N PRO A 75 7.95 14.27 -9.79
CA PRO A 75 7.38 14.81 -11.02
C PRO A 75 8.14 14.38 -12.30
N ASN A 76 9.34 13.79 -12.17
CA ASN A 76 10.13 13.31 -13.30
C ASN A 76 9.90 11.82 -13.63
N PHE A 77 9.16 11.07 -12.79
CA PHE A 77 8.91 9.65 -13.04
C PHE A 77 8.08 9.39 -14.32
N ALA A 78 7.22 10.34 -14.71
CA ALA A 78 6.39 10.23 -15.91
C ALA A 78 7.09 10.66 -17.22
N LEU A 79 8.31 11.22 -17.15
CA LEU A 79 9.06 11.74 -18.31
C LEU A 79 10.21 10.81 -18.77
N GLY A 80 10.27 9.59 -18.25
CA GLY A 80 11.39 8.66 -18.44
C GLY A 80 11.07 7.36 -19.17
N ALA A 81 10.31 7.41 -20.27
CA ALA A 81 10.22 6.34 -21.27
C ALA A 81 10.23 6.92 -22.68
#